data_AF-A0A358A5H3-F1
#
_entry.id   AF-A0A358A5H3-F1
#
_cell.length_a   1.000
_cell.length_b   1.000
_cell.length_c   1.000
_cell.angle_alpha   90.00
_cell.angle_beta   90.00
_cell.angle_gamma   90.00
#
_symmetry.space_group_name_H-M   'P 1'
#
loop_
_entity.id
_entity.type
_entity.pdbx_description
1 polymer ?
#
loop_
_entity_poly.entity_id
_entity_poly.type
_entity_poly.pdbx_seq_one_letter_code
_entity_poly.pdbx_strand_id
1 'polypeptide(L)'
;MVDVEINGWIAPGQKDSIWIRNVKAEDEQALRAALMAAYEGGGTDRTLLWELPRRPEPIRMAARISLGLTCTAGVMLLLVAFVAGAETRTTLLIALALVVFFGGGFPLVVARSDRGVKVFADGTLERADWGGVSTFDLRSYQRVTLH
;
A
#
# COMPACT_ATOMS: atom_id res chain seq x y z
N MET A 1 14.55 1.42 -11.19
CA MET A 1 13.39 0.92 -10.43
C MET A 1 12.29 0.65 -11.43
N VAL A 2 11.63 -0.50 -11.31
CA VAL A 2 10.62 -1.00 -12.24
C VAL A 2 9.33 -1.24 -11.44
N ASP A 3 8.19 -0.95 -12.05
CA ASP A 3 6.90 -1.32 -11.53
C ASP A 3 6.55 -2.70 -12.09
N VAL A 4 6.16 -3.61 -11.22
CA VAL A 4 5.96 -5.02 -11.54
C VAL A 4 4.55 -5.45 -11.14
N GLU A 5 3.87 -6.17 -12.00
CA GLU A 5 2.53 -6.73 -11.77
C GLU A 5 2.62 -8.26 -11.66
N ILE A 6 2.27 -8.79 -10.48
CA ILE A 6 2.05 -10.23 -10.29
C ILE A 6 0.60 -10.52 -10.65
N ASN A 7 0.37 -11.39 -11.62
CA ASN A 7 -0.96 -11.81 -12.05
C ASN A 7 -1.19 -13.28 -11.68
N GLY A 8 -2.07 -13.54 -10.71
CA GLY A 8 -2.59 -14.86 -10.39
C GLY A 8 -3.86 -15.14 -11.17
N TRP A 9 -3.88 -16.16 -12.01
CA TRP A 9 -5.02 -16.53 -12.84
C TRP A 9 -5.80 -17.67 -12.17
N ILE A 10 -7.03 -17.39 -11.73
CA ILE A 10 -7.93 -18.40 -11.13
C ILE A 10 -8.58 -19.23 -12.25
N ALA A 11 -8.99 -18.55 -13.32
CA ALA A 11 -9.62 -19.15 -14.50
C ALA A 11 -9.32 -18.31 -15.75
N PRO A 12 -9.59 -18.82 -16.97
CA PRO A 12 -9.48 -18.04 -18.20
C PRO A 12 -10.39 -16.80 -18.15
N GLY A 13 -9.80 -15.62 -17.93
CA GLY A 13 -10.52 -14.34 -17.82
C GLY A 13 -10.72 -13.81 -16.40
N GLN A 14 -10.41 -14.59 -15.35
CA GLN A 14 -10.44 -14.15 -13.95
C GLN A 14 -9.02 -14.12 -13.38
N LYS A 15 -8.51 -12.91 -13.14
CA LYS A 15 -7.17 -12.69 -12.59
C LYS A 15 -7.21 -11.80 -11.34
N ASP A 16 -6.35 -12.13 -10.39
CA ASP A 16 -5.97 -11.26 -9.28
C ASP A 16 -4.62 -10.61 -9.61
N SER A 17 -4.63 -9.28 -9.68
CA SER A 17 -3.44 -8.49 -10.01
C SER A 17 -2.88 -7.79 -8.77
N ILE A 18 -1.62 -8.07 -8.44
CA ILE A 18 -0.88 -7.46 -7.35
C ILE A 18 0.20 -6.55 -7.93
N TRP A 19 0.00 -5.24 -7.75
CA TRP A 19 0.93 -4.22 -8.23
C TRP A 19 1.99 -3.89 -7.19
N ILE A 20 3.25 -4.16 -7.54
CA ILE A 20 4.44 -3.83 -6.75
C ILE A 20 5.16 -2.68 -7.44
N ARG A 21 5.42 -1.60 -6.71
CA ARG A 21 6.12 -0.43 -7.25
C ARG A 21 7.52 -0.35 -6.71
N ASN A 22 8.41 0.28 -7.47
CA ASN A 22 9.80 0.54 -7.08
C ASN A 22 10.62 -0.72 -6.79
N VAL A 23 10.35 -1.83 -7.47
CA VAL A 23 11.23 -3.00 -7.41
C VAL A 23 12.55 -2.64 -8.09
N LYS A 24 13.68 -3.03 -7.51
CA LYS A 24 14.95 -2.85 -8.23
C LYS A 24 15.02 -3.87 -9.37
N ALA A 25 15.60 -3.49 -10.50
CA ALA A 25 15.71 -4.41 -11.65
C ALA A 25 16.46 -5.71 -11.29
N GLU A 26 17.44 -5.62 -10.39
CA GLU A 26 18.17 -6.77 -9.84
C GLU A 26 17.27 -7.72 -9.00
N ASP A 27 16.24 -7.19 -8.35
CA ASP A 27 15.32 -7.95 -7.50
C ASP A 27 14.20 -8.63 -8.32
N GLU A 28 13.97 -8.21 -9.56
CA GLU A 28 12.90 -8.75 -10.42
C GLU A 28 13.13 -10.24 -10.70
N GLN A 29 14.37 -10.62 -11.00
CA GLN A 29 14.71 -12.01 -11.29
C GLN A 29 14.66 -12.88 -10.02
N ALA A 30 15.05 -12.32 -8.87
CA ALA A 30 14.91 -12.98 -7.57
C ALA A 30 13.43 -13.17 -7.20
N LEU A 31 12.58 -12.17 -7.43
CA LEU A 31 11.14 -12.27 -7.25
C LEU A 31 10.53 -13.33 -8.17
N ARG A 32 10.92 -13.36 -9.45
CA ARG A 32 10.45 -14.37 -10.40
C ARG A 32 10.82 -15.78 -9.96
N ALA A 33 12.05 -15.98 -9.50
CA ALA A 33 12.52 -17.26 -8.97
C ALA A 33 11.76 -17.66 -7.69
N ALA A 34 11.54 -16.71 -6.78
CA ALA A 34 10.78 -16.94 -5.55
C ALA A 34 9.32 -17.32 -5.83
N LEU A 35 8.66 -16.66 -6.79
CA LEU A 35 7.30 -16.99 -7.18
C LEU A 35 7.19 -18.38 -7.81
N MET A 36 8.14 -18.75 -8.69
CA MET A 36 8.16 -20.10 -9.26
C MET A 36 8.42 -21.16 -8.17
N ALA A 37 9.37 -20.92 -7.28
CA ALA A 37 9.66 -21.84 -6.17
C ALA A 37 8.47 -21.98 -5.20
N ALA A 38 7.75 -20.90 -4.90
CA ALA A 38 6.55 -20.94 -4.06
C ALA A 38 5.37 -21.67 -4.74
N TYR A 39 5.22 -21.48 -6.06
CA TYR A 39 4.16 -22.08 -6.86
C TYR A 39 4.38 -23.59 -7.08
N GLU A 40 5.60 -24.01 -7.44
CA GLU A 40 5.94 -25.41 -7.73
C GLU A 40 6.34 -26.21 -6.48
N GLY A 41 6.82 -25.53 -5.44
CA GLY A 41 7.28 -26.18 -4.21
C GLY A 41 6.17 -26.97 -3.54
N GLY A 42 6.46 -28.18 -3.07
CA GLY A 42 5.55 -29.01 -2.26
C GLY A 42 5.76 -28.85 -0.75
N GLY A 43 6.66 -27.95 -0.33
CA GLY A 43 6.99 -27.74 1.07
C GLY A 43 5.82 -27.09 1.83
N THR A 44 5.63 -27.49 3.09
CA THR A 44 4.73 -26.82 4.05
C THR A 44 5.48 -25.83 4.93
N ASP A 45 6.78 -25.63 4.66
CA ASP A 45 7.64 -24.83 5.51
C ASP A 45 7.58 -23.35 5.12
N ARG A 46 7.39 -22.47 6.12
CA ARG A 46 7.18 -21.02 5.93
C ARG A 46 8.51 -20.28 5.80
N THR A 47 9.41 -20.84 5.00
CA THR A 47 10.70 -20.22 4.72
C THR A 47 10.50 -19.00 3.82
N LEU A 48 11.03 -17.85 4.22
CA LEU A 48 10.97 -16.62 3.44
C LEU A 48 11.90 -16.72 2.23
N LEU A 49 11.33 -16.65 1.02
CA LEU A 49 12.08 -16.70 -0.24
C LEU A 49 12.46 -15.31 -0.74
N TRP A 50 11.57 -14.34 -0.54
CA TRP A 50 11.80 -12.97 -1.00
C TRP A 50 10.97 -11.97 -0.18
N GLU A 51 11.54 -10.79 0.05
CA GLU A 51 10.87 -9.70 0.76
C GLU A 51 11.16 -8.35 0.11
N LEU A 52 10.09 -7.62 -0.19
CA LEU A 52 10.10 -6.17 -0.34
C LEU A 52 9.71 -5.54 1.00
N PRO A 53 10.64 -4.87 1.69
CA PRO A 53 10.34 -4.26 2.97
C PRO A 53 9.35 -3.10 2.80
N ARG A 54 8.44 -2.97 3.77
CA ARG A 54 7.58 -1.79 3.87
C ARG A 54 8.38 -0.53 4.12
N ARG A 55 7.71 0.62 3.94
CA ARG A 55 8.22 1.89 4.47
C ARG A 55 8.52 1.73 5.97
N PRO A 56 9.64 2.31 6.46
CA PRO A 56 9.99 2.31 7.87
C PRO A 56 8.81 2.72 8.75
N GLU A 57 8.62 2.02 9.86
CA GLU A 57 7.51 2.30 10.78
C GLU A 57 7.42 3.75 11.23
N PRO A 58 8.54 4.47 11.52
CA PRO A 58 8.49 5.87 11.89
C PRO A 58 7.84 6.76 10.82
N ILE A 59 8.10 6.48 9.53
CA ILE A 59 7.53 7.25 8.41
C ILE A 59 6.02 7.00 8.32
N ARG A 60 5.59 5.75 8.49
CA ARG A 60 4.15 5.40 8.49
C ARG A 60 3.44 6.05 9.69
N MET A 61 4.06 6.02 10.87
CA MET A 61 3.51 6.63 12.07
C MET A 61 3.39 8.15 11.93
N ALA A 62 4.44 8.81 11.42
CA ALA A 62 4.41 10.23 11.12
C ALA A 62 3.29 10.58 10.14
N ALA A 63 3.09 9.79 9.09
CA ALA A 63 2.01 9.99 8.11
C ALA A 63 0.61 9.81 8.71
N ARG A 64 0.43 8.86 9.64
CA ARG A 64 -0.83 8.68 10.36
C ARG A 64 -1.11 9.85 11.30
N ILE A 65 -0.08 10.30 12.03
CA ILE A 65 -0.18 11.45 12.94
C ILE A 65 -0.50 12.72 12.15
N SER A 66 0.19 12.97 11.04
CA SER A 66 -0.07 14.15 10.20
C SER A 66 -1.47 14.13 9.59
N LEU A 67 -1.97 12.95 9.19
CA LEU A 67 -3.36 12.81 8.74
C LEU A 67 -4.34 13.12 9.86
N GLY A 68 -4.11 12.58 11.06
CA GLY A 68 -4.94 12.84 12.24
C GLY A 68 -4.96 14.33 12.63
N LEU A 69 -3.82 15.00 12.60
CA LEU A 69 -3.71 16.44 12.84
C LEU A 69 -4.47 17.25 11.80
N THR A 70 -4.34 16.89 10.51
CA THR A 70 -5.05 17.55 9.41
C THR A 70 -6.55 17.42 9.56
N CYS A 71 -7.05 16.21 9.86
CA CYS A 71 -8.47 15.98 10.11
C CYS A 71 -8.97 16.78 11.31
N THR A 72 -8.24 16.75 12.43
CA THR A 72 -8.62 17.48 13.65
C THR A 72 -8.68 18.99 13.40
N ALA A 73 -7.65 19.55 12.75
CA ALA A 73 -7.62 20.97 12.40
C ALA A 73 -8.74 21.35 11.42
N GLY A 74 -9.00 20.51 10.42
CA GLY A 74 -10.10 20.72 9.46
C GLY A 74 -11.47 20.70 10.13
N VAL A 75 -11.73 19.75 11.03
CA VAL A 75 -12.99 19.70 11.80
C VAL A 75 -13.14 20.93 12.68
N MET A 76 -12.09 21.36 13.37
CA MET A 76 -12.13 22.58 14.18
C MET A 76 -12.43 23.82 13.32
N LEU A 77 -11.78 23.97 12.16
CA LEU A 77 -12.05 25.08 11.24
C LEU A 77 -13.50 25.07 10.74
N LEU A 78 -14.05 23.87 10.46
CA LEU A 78 -15.47 23.71 10.10
C LEU A 78 -16.41 24.16 11.21
N LEU A 79 -16.15 23.73 12.46
CA LEU A 79 -16.95 24.11 13.62
C LEU A 79 -16.89 25.62 13.86
N VAL A 80 -15.70 26.22 13.77
CA VAL A 80 -15.55 27.68 13.92
C VAL A 80 -16.25 28.41 12.77
N ALA A 81 -16.11 27.95 11.53
CA ALA A 81 -16.79 28.54 10.36
C ALA A 81 -18.32 28.46 10.45
N PHE A 82 -18.86 27.45 11.15
CA PHE A 82 -20.29 27.30 11.39
C PHE A 82 -20.85 28.36 12.34
N VAL A 83 -20.08 28.74 13.37
CA VAL A 83 -20.50 29.72 14.39
C VAL A 83 -20.08 31.15 14.02
N ALA A 84 -19.10 31.30 13.12
CA ALA A 84 -18.56 32.58 12.69
C ALA A 84 -19.57 33.46 11.91
N GLY A 85 -19.47 34.77 12.09
CA GLY A 85 -20.20 35.75 11.28
C GLY A 85 -19.79 35.74 9.81
N ALA A 86 -20.63 36.30 8.94
CA ALA A 86 -20.45 36.26 7.49
C ALA A 86 -19.09 36.82 7.01
N GLU A 87 -18.55 37.83 7.71
CA GLU A 87 -17.27 38.46 7.37
C GLU A 87 -16.06 37.54 7.58
N THR A 88 -16.08 36.67 8.59
CA THR A 88 -14.93 35.78 8.92
C THR A 88 -15.08 34.37 8.35
N ARG A 89 -16.31 33.96 8.00
CA ARG A 89 -16.62 32.63 7.46
C ARG A 89 -15.85 32.32 6.18
N THR A 90 -15.78 33.26 5.23
CA THR A 90 -15.08 33.05 3.95
C THR A 90 -13.60 32.77 4.17
N THR A 91 -12.94 33.52 5.04
CA THR A 91 -11.53 33.33 5.41
C THR A 91 -11.28 31.97 6.05
N LEU A 92 -12.18 31.52 6.94
CA LEU A 92 -12.09 30.21 7.59
C LEU A 92 -12.25 29.04 6.60
N LEU A 93 -13.14 29.18 5.61
CA LEU A 93 -13.31 28.17 4.56
C LEU A 93 -12.10 28.09 3.62
N ILE A 94 -11.46 29.22 3.31
CA ILE A 94 -10.21 29.24 2.55
C ILE A 94 -9.09 28.57 3.36
N ALA A 95 -8.96 28.90 4.65
CA ALA A 95 -7.99 28.25 5.54
C ALA A 95 -8.22 26.73 5.64
N LEU A 96 -9.48 26.30 5.73
CA LEU A 96 -9.85 24.88 5.69
C LEU A 96 -9.39 24.20 4.41
N ALA A 97 -9.64 24.83 3.25
CA ALA A 97 -9.22 24.28 1.96
C ALA A 97 -7.70 24.11 1.90
N LEU A 98 -6.94 25.08 2.40
CA LEU A 98 -5.48 25.00 2.49
C LEU A 98 -5.03 23.86 3.42
N VAL A 99 -5.61 23.76 4.63
CA VAL A 99 -5.27 22.69 5.58
C VAL A 99 -5.52 21.31 4.98
N VAL A 100 -6.67 21.09 4.35
CA VAL A 100 -7.01 19.79 3.74
C VAL A 100 -6.07 19.49 2.56
N PHE A 101 -5.82 20.47 1.70
CA PHE A 101 -4.97 20.28 0.52
C PHE A 101 -3.52 19.96 0.88
N PHE A 102 -2.92 20.75 1.77
CA PHE A 102 -1.51 20.58 2.16
C PHE A 102 -1.32 19.45 3.17
N GLY A 103 -2.25 19.29 4.12
CA GLY A 103 -2.17 18.27 5.16
C GLY A 103 -2.41 16.84 4.64
N GLY A 104 -3.14 16.69 3.52
CA GLY A 104 -3.37 15.39 2.88
C GLY A 104 -2.19 14.88 2.03
N GLY A 105 -1.28 15.75 1.59
CA GLY A 105 -0.25 15.40 0.62
C GLY A 105 0.75 14.35 1.10
N PHE A 106 1.35 14.57 2.28
CA PHE A 106 2.32 13.64 2.85
C PHE A 106 1.71 12.26 3.18
N PRO A 107 0.57 12.15 3.89
CA PRO A 107 -0.12 10.87 4.08
C PRO A 107 -0.44 10.14 2.78
N LEU A 108 -0.87 10.87 1.74
CA LEU A 108 -1.20 10.28 0.45
C LEU A 108 0.03 9.66 -0.24
N VAL A 109 1.17 10.35 -0.21
CA VAL A 109 2.43 9.85 -0.77
C VAL A 109 2.90 8.61 0.00
N VAL A 110 2.81 8.63 1.33
CA VAL A 110 3.18 7.48 2.15
C VAL A 110 2.24 6.32 1.91
N ALA A 111 0.92 6.51 1.91
CA ALA A 111 -0.07 5.46 1.66
C ALA A 111 0.09 4.82 0.27
N ARG A 112 0.43 5.60 -0.76
CA ARG A 112 0.69 5.09 -2.12
C ARG A 112 1.98 4.28 -2.24
N SER A 113 2.95 4.54 -1.38
CA SER A 113 4.27 3.87 -1.40
C SER A 113 4.46 2.85 -0.28
N ASP A 114 3.53 2.75 0.67
CA ASP A 114 3.55 1.77 1.75
C ASP A 114 2.98 0.45 1.27
N ARG A 115 3.82 -0.30 0.54
CA ARG A 115 3.57 -1.68 0.16
C ARG A 115 4.78 -2.51 0.54
N GLY A 116 4.55 -3.58 1.27
CA GLY A 116 5.51 -4.63 1.50
C GLY A 116 4.96 -5.93 0.95
N VAL A 117 5.83 -6.74 0.38
CA VAL A 117 5.45 -8.03 -0.19
C VAL A 117 6.43 -9.07 0.32
N LYS A 118 5.92 -10.19 0.81
CA LYS A 118 6.72 -11.34 1.21
C LYS A 118 6.23 -12.56 0.46
N VAL A 119 7.16 -13.35 -0.05
CA VAL A 119 6.87 -14.62 -0.72
C VAL A 119 7.51 -15.72 0.09
N PHE A 120 6.72 -16.73 0.45
CA PHE A 120 7.12 -17.86 1.26
C PHE A 120 7.14 -19.15 0.43
N ALA A 121 7.99 -20.10 0.84
CA ALA A 121 8.16 -21.39 0.17
C ALA A 121 6.92 -22.30 0.27
N ASP A 122 6.05 -22.05 1.23
CA ASP A 122 4.78 -22.75 1.41
C ASP A 122 3.70 -22.37 0.38
N GLY A 123 4.01 -21.45 -0.54
CA GLY A 123 3.08 -20.93 -1.54
C GLY A 123 2.38 -19.64 -1.12
N THR A 124 2.59 -19.17 0.11
CA THR A 124 1.95 -17.94 0.59
C THR A 124 2.64 -16.69 0.05
N LEU A 125 1.84 -15.78 -0.48
CA LEU A 125 2.22 -14.40 -0.76
C LEU A 125 1.50 -13.47 0.23
N GLU A 126 2.27 -12.76 1.04
CA GLU A 126 1.74 -11.73 1.93
C GLU A 126 1.97 -10.36 1.31
N ARG A 127 0.90 -9.60 1.15
CA ARG A 127 0.94 -8.20 0.80
C ARG A 127 0.49 -7.39 1.99
N ALA A 128 1.39 -6.56 2.48
CA ALA A 128 1.15 -5.65 3.57
C ALA A 128 1.08 -4.22 3.03
N ASP A 129 -0.06 -3.56 3.20
CA ASP A 129 -0.28 -2.18 2.79
C ASP A 129 -0.90 -1.35 3.90
N TRP A 130 -1.17 -0.08 3.62
CA TRP A 130 -1.72 0.86 4.60
C TRP A 130 -2.99 0.33 5.30
N GLY A 131 -3.80 -0.48 4.59
CA GLY A 131 -5.05 -1.04 5.06
C GLY A 131 -4.93 -2.35 5.86
N GLY A 132 -3.75 -2.99 5.84
CA GLY A 132 -3.52 -4.20 6.61
C GLY A 132 -2.58 -5.17 5.92
N VAL A 133 -2.74 -6.46 6.22
CA VAL A 133 -2.04 -7.56 5.56
C VAL A 133 -3.07 -8.44 4.87
N SER A 134 -2.82 -8.72 3.60
CA SER A 134 -3.59 -9.62 2.76
C SER A 134 -2.71 -10.80 2.38
N THR A 135 -3.26 -12.00 2.48
CA THR A 135 -2.54 -13.26 2.22
C THR A 135 -3.17 -13.96 1.03
N PHE A 136 -2.35 -14.37 0.08
CA PHE A 136 -2.77 -15.06 -1.13
C PHE A 136 -2.04 -16.40 -1.19
N ASP A 137 -2.77 -17.48 -1.46
CA ASP A 137 -2.17 -18.77 -1.75
C ASP A 137 -1.85 -18.86 -3.25
N LEU A 138 -0.58 -18.82 -3.60
CA LEU A 138 -0.13 -18.87 -5.00
C LEU A 138 -0.50 -20.19 -5.68
N ARG A 139 -0.61 -21.29 -4.93
CA ARG A 139 -0.94 -22.62 -5.46
C ARG A 139 -2.43 -22.76 -5.80
N SER A 140 -3.26 -21.86 -5.30
CA SER A 140 -4.68 -21.81 -5.66
C SER A 140 -4.92 -21.29 -7.08
N TYR A 141 -3.94 -20.62 -7.68
CA TYR A 141 -4.04 -20.13 -9.06
C TYR A 141 -3.64 -21.21 -10.05
N GLN A 142 -4.24 -21.20 -11.25
CA GLN A 142 -3.83 -22.05 -12.38
C GLN A 142 -2.52 -21.60 -13.02
N ARG A 143 -2.20 -20.31 -12.89
CA ARG A 143 -0.99 -19.70 -13.46
C ARG A 143 -0.64 -18.43 -12.70
N VAL A 144 0.64 -18.24 -12.42
CA VAL A 144 1.19 -16.99 -11.88
C VAL A 144 2.15 -16.40 -12.91
N THR A 145 1.94 -15.14 -13.31
CA THR A 145 2.86 -14.42 -14.22
C THR A 145 3.37 -13.13 -13.60
N LEU A 146 4.59 -12.74 -13.98
CA LEU A 146 5.22 -11.47 -13.61
C LEU A 146 5.35 -10.62 -14.87
N HIS A 147 4.78 -9.41 -14.84
CA HIS A 147 4.80 -8.43 -15.94
C HIS A 147 5.40 -7.10 -15.52
#